data_AF-F8QCD8-F1
#
_entry.id   AF-F8QCD8-F1
#
_cell.length_a   1.000
_cell.length_b   1.000
_cell.length_c   1.000
_cell.angle_alpha   90.00
_cell.angle_beta   90.00
_cell.angle_gamma   90.00
#
_symmetry.space_group_name_H-M   'P 1'
#
loop_
_entity.id
_entity.type
_entity.pdbx_description
1 polymer ?
#
loop_
_entity_poly.entity_id
_entity_poly.type
_entity_poly.pdbx_seq_one_letter_code
_entity_poly.pdbx_strand_id
1 'polypeptide(L)'
;KPHSPEWLARRIKDQKPERARAPLQNWAHKDHYKHITLQAIQMLKSHDEENIVEHIHAYTSPHRPMPKCSLHVISQVTTTDDRQMFTVPTLINSGCTNSVIDQSLIDKYTLNTTPLPIPLDAAGADG
;
A
#
# COMPACT_ATOMS: atom_id res chain seq x y z
N LYS A 1 -23.16 13.08 -13.62
CA LYS A 1 -23.21 13.32 -15.09
C LYS A 1 -22.46 12.18 -15.76
N PRO A 2 -22.83 11.69 -16.95
CA PRO A 2 -22.00 10.68 -17.63
C PRO A 2 -20.58 11.24 -17.82
N HIS A 3 -19.56 10.40 -17.63
CA HIS A 3 -18.15 10.77 -17.68
C HIS A 3 -17.68 11.78 -16.61
N SER A 4 -18.25 11.75 -15.40
CA SER A 4 -17.68 12.44 -14.23
C SER A 4 -17.03 11.46 -13.25
N PRO A 5 -16.10 11.90 -12.38
CA PRO A 5 -15.49 11.04 -11.36
C PRO A 5 -16.52 10.32 -10.48
N GLU A 6 -17.60 11.01 -10.10
CA GLU A 6 -18.71 10.45 -9.30
C GLU A 6 -19.48 9.38 -10.09
N TRP A 7 -19.67 9.59 -11.40
CA TRP A 7 -20.27 8.58 -12.27
C TRP A 7 -19.39 7.33 -12.37
N LEU A 8 -18.06 7.50 -12.47
CA LEU A 8 -17.14 6.38 -12.49
C LEU A 8 -17.09 5.67 -11.12
N ALA A 9 -17.10 6.41 -10.01
CA ALA A 9 -17.15 5.84 -8.66
C ALA A 9 -18.38 4.95 -8.48
N ARG A 10 -19.55 5.42 -8.91
CA ARG A 10 -20.79 4.66 -8.89
C ARG A 10 -20.73 3.41 -9.77
N ARG A 11 -20.14 3.51 -10.97
CA ARG A 11 -19.89 2.34 -11.84
C ARG A 11 -18.97 1.31 -11.19
N ILE A 12 -17.89 1.74 -10.53
CA ILE A 12 -16.98 0.85 -9.80
C ILE A 12 -17.72 0.15 -8.68
N LYS A 13 -18.58 0.86 -7.93
CA LYS A 13 -19.38 0.31 -6.82
C LYS A 13 -20.45 -0.70 -7.29
N ASP A 14 -21.12 -0.42 -8.40
CA ASP A 14 -22.24 -1.22 -8.89
C ASP A 14 -21.81 -2.45 -9.72
N GLN A 15 -20.65 -2.40 -10.38
CA GLN A 15 -20.20 -3.47 -11.30
C GLN A 15 -19.31 -4.51 -10.61
N LYS A 16 -19.28 -5.75 -11.11
CA LYS A 16 -18.28 -6.72 -10.66
C LYS A 16 -16.85 -6.20 -10.95
N PRO A 17 -15.84 -6.53 -10.13
CA PRO A 17 -14.47 -6.02 -10.29
C PRO A 17 -13.88 -6.20 -11.71
N GLU A 18 -14.22 -7.32 -12.37
CA GLU A 18 -13.75 -7.62 -13.73
C GLU A 18 -14.31 -6.63 -14.76
N ARG A 19 -15.55 -6.15 -14.54
CA ARG A 19 -16.21 -5.17 -15.41
C ARG A 19 -15.82 -3.74 -15.07
N ALA A 20 -15.51 -3.45 -13.81
CA ALA A 20 -15.07 -2.13 -13.36
C ALA A 20 -13.61 -1.80 -13.78
N ARG A 21 -12.82 -2.82 -14.12
CA ARG A 21 -11.40 -2.67 -14.51
C ARG A 21 -11.21 -1.81 -15.76
N ALA A 22 -11.89 -2.12 -16.86
CA ALA A 22 -11.70 -1.42 -18.12
C ALA A 22 -12.12 0.07 -18.04
N PRO A 23 -13.26 0.44 -17.43
CA PRO A 23 -13.61 1.84 -17.19
C PRO A 23 -12.54 2.61 -16.41
N LEU A 24 -11.98 2.02 -15.35
CA LEU A 24 -10.95 2.66 -14.54
C LEU A 24 -9.62 2.79 -15.31
N GLN A 25 -9.22 1.76 -16.07
CA GLN A 25 -8.03 1.84 -16.93
C GLN A 25 -8.16 2.92 -18.01
N ASN A 26 -9.34 3.09 -18.61
CA ASN A 26 -9.56 4.15 -19.61
C ASN A 26 -9.45 5.57 -19.04
N TRP A 27 -9.66 5.72 -17.72
CA TRP A 27 -9.53 7.00 -17.02
C TRP A 27 -8.15 7.24 -16.43
N ALA A 28 -7.41 6.16 -16.16
CA ALA A 28 -6.12 6.23 -15.51
C ALA A 28 -5.01 6.63 -16.49
N HIS A 29 -3.97 7.27 -15.94
CA HIS A 29 -2.70 7.41 -16.63
C HIS A 29 -2.06 6.02 -16.82
N LYS A 30 -1.40 5.82 -17.97
CA LYS A 30 -0.77 4.55 -18.36
C LYS A 30 0.17 3.95 -17.31
N ASP A 31 0.84 4.80 -16.52
CA ASP A 31 1.78 4.37 -15.48
C ASP A 31 1.10 3.55 -14.37
N HIS A 32 -0.21 3.74 -14.21
CA HIS A 32 -1.00 3.05 -13.19
C HIS A 32 -1.64 1.75 -13.66
N TYR A 33 -1.52 1.38 -14.94
CA TYR A 33 -2.19 0.20 -15.49
C TYR A 33 -1.84 -1.10 -14.76
N LYS A 34 -0.57 -1.22 -14.32
CA LYS A 34 -0.09 -2.36 -13.53
C LYS A 34 -0.69 -2.41 -12.12
N HIS A 35 -1.10 -1.26 -11.58
CA HIS A 35 -1.68 -1.12 -10.25
C HIS A 35 -3.21 -1.30 -10.24
N ILE A 36 -3.86 -1.29 -11.41
CA ILE A 36 -5.30 -1.53 -11.54
C ILE A 36 -5.55 -3.05 -11.64
N THR A 37 -5.38 -3.72 -10.50
CA THR A 37 -5.63 -5.15 -10.32
C THR A 37 -7.06 -5.40 -9.84
N LEU A 38 -7.55 -6.65 -9.94
CA LEU A 38 -8.85 -7.02 -9.41
C LEU A 38 -8.94 -6.78 -7.89
N GLN A 39 -7.85 -7.05 -7.17
CA GLN A 39 -7.75 -6.80 -5.74
C GLN A 39 -7.84 -5.29 -5.42
N ALA A 40 -7.13 -4.44 -6.16
CA ALA A 40 -7.19 -2.99 -5.99
C ALA A 40 -8.61 -2.45 -6.23
N ILE A 41 -9.31 -2.97 -7.25
CA ILE A 41 -10.71 -2.61 -7.53
C ILE A 41 -11.63 -3.08 -6.40
N GLN A 42 -11.42 -4.29 -5.87
CA GLN A 42 -12.21 -4.80 -4.76
C GLN A 42 -12.00 -3.99 -3.48
N MET A 43 -10.78 -3.52 -3.23
CA MET A 43 -10.48 -2.57 -2.14
C MET A 43 -11.15 -1.23 -2.38
N LEU A 44 -11.10 -0.66 -3.59
CA LEU A 44 -11.82 0.59 -3.91
C LEU A 44 -13.32 0.45 -3.62
N LYS A 45 -13.92 -0.68 -3.99
CA LYS A 45 -15.35 -0.94 -3.75
C LYS A 45 -15.74 -1.02 -2.28
N SER A 46 -14.82 -1.33 -1.36
CA SER A 46 -15.11 -1.37 0.08
C SER A 46 -15.14 0.01 0.73
N HIS A 47 -14.74 1.06 0.00
CA HIS A 47 -14.77 2.44 0.48
C HIS A 47 -16.11 3.11 0.16
N ASP A 48 -16.38 4.22 0.82
CA ASP A 48 -17.48 5.12 0.48
C ASP A 48 -17.25 5.82 -0.88
N GLU A 49 -18.30 6.43 -1.42
CA GLU A 49 -18.25 7.00 -2.77
C GLU A 49 -17.28 8.20 -2.88
N GLU A 50 -17.15 9.01 -1.82
CA GLU A 50 -16.26 10.19 -1.80
C GLU A 50 -14.80 9.75 -1.85
N ASN A 51 -14.45 8.73 -1.06
CA ASN A 51 -13.11 8.16 -1.05
C ASN A 51 -12.73 7.49 -2.39
N ILE A 52 -13.69 6.85 -3.07
CA ILE A 52 -13.48 6.30 -4.43
C ILE A 52 -13.20 7.43 -5.43
N VAL A 53 -13.88 8.58 -5.31
CA VAL A 53 -13.65 9.74 -6.19
C VAL A 53 -12.23 10.28 -6.00
N GLU A 54 -11.75 10.43 -4.77
CA GLU A 54 -10.37 10.83 -4.50
C GLU A 54 -9.35 9.86 -5.12
N HIS A 55 -9.58 8.55 -4.99
CA HIS A 55 -8.73 7.55 -5.60
C HIS A 55 -8.74 7.61 -7.13
N ILE A 56 -9.90 7.84 -7.76
CA ILE A 56 -9.99 8.06 -9.21
C ILE A 56 -9.13 9.25 -9.62
N HIS A 57 -9.16 10.35 -8.87
CA HIS A 57 -8.29 11.51 -9.14
C HIS A 57 -6.81 11.14 -9.07
N ALA A 58 -6.39 10.33 -8.10
CA ALA A 58 -5.00 9.86 -8.00
C ALA A 58 -4.57 9.05 -9.24
N TYR A 59 -5.47 8.25 -9.82
CA TYR A 59 -5.20 7.50 -11.05
C TYR A 59 -5.07 8.37 -12.30
N THR A 60 -5.68 9.56 -12.34
CA THR A 60 -5.60 10.45 -13.51
C THR A 60 -4.25 11.17 -13.65
N SER A 61 -3.51 11.31 -12.55
CA SER A 61 -2.20 11.95 -12.56
C SER A 61 -1.09 10.95 -12.92
N PRO A 62 0.00 11.39 -13.58
CA PRO A 62 1.17 10.53 -13.76
C PRO A 62 1.67 10.05 -12.41
N HIS A 63 2.13 8.80 -12.33
CA HIS A 63 2.75 8.29 -11.12
C HIS A 63 4.05 9.07 -10.92
N ARG A 64 4.03 10.10 -10.07
CA ARG A 64 5.26 10.76 -9.63
C ARG A 64 5.84 9.85 -8.55
N PRO A 65 6.92 9.09 -8.82
CA PRO A 65 7.63 8.47 -7.71
C PRO A 65 7.99 9.60 -6.76
N MET A 66 7.50 9.53 -5.52
CA MET A 66 8.04 10.39 -4.49
C MET A 66 9.56 10.15 -4.47
N PRO A 67 10.38 11.21 -4.30
CA PRO A 67 11.80 11.02 -4.08
C PRO A 67 11.95 9.97 -2.97
N LYS A 68 12.58 8.83 -3.27
CA LYS A 68 12.86 7.81 -2.28
C LYS A 68 13.90 8.40 -1.32
N CYS A 69 13.44 8.98 -0.23
CA CYS A 69 14.30 9.37 0.87
C CYS A 69 14.33 8.20 1.84
N SER A 70 15.43 7.46 1.81
CA SER A 70 15.74 6.47 2.83
C SER A 70 16.57 7.12 3.94
N LEU A 71 16.16 6.94 5.18
CA LEU A 71 16.92 7.37 6.34
C LEU A 71 17.33 6.13 7.15
N HIS A 72 18.63 5.98 7.37
CA HIS A 72 19.16 4.97 8.27
C HIS A 72 19.28 5.60 9.66
N VAL A 73 18.58 5.02 10.63
CA VAL A 73 18.67 5.41 12.04
C VAL A 73 18.97 4.19 12.89
N ILE A 74 19.55 4.43 14.07
CA ILE A 74 19.62 3.42 15.12
C ILE A 74 18.40 3.61 16.00
N SER A 75 17.60 2.55 16.16
CA SER A 75 16.36 2.59 16.95
C SER A 75 16.43 1.60 18.11
N GLN A 76 15.74 1.93 19.20
CA GLN A 76 15.43 0.94 20.24
C GLN A 76 14.06 0.34 19.94
N VAL A 77 14.01 -0.98 19.77
CA VAL A 77 12.78 -1.75 19.62
C VAL A 77 12.55 -2.51 20.92
N THR A 78 11.33 -2.47 21.43
CA THR A 78 10.94 -3.20 22.64
C THR A 78 9.91 -4.26 22.27
N THR A 79 10.14 -5.50 22.69
CA THR A 79 9.18 -6.59 22.49
C THR A 79 7.92 -6.36 23.32
N THR A 80 6.78 -6.84 22.82
CA THR A 80 5.47 -6.60 23.46
C THR A 80 5.15 -7.61 24.54
N ASP A 81 5.72 -8.82 24.48
CA ASP A 81 5.49 -9.93 25.40
C ASP A 81 6.30 -9.79 26.70
N ASP A 82 7.61 -9.61 26.60
CA ASP A 82 8.53 -9.60 27.75
C ASP A 82 9.29 -8.29 27.97
N ARG A 83 9.05 -7.28 27.12
CA ARG A 83 9.64 -5.94 27.19
C ARG A 83 11.17 -5.92 27.10
N GLN A 84 11.78 -6.93 26.50
CA GLN A 84 13.18 -6.89 26.11
C GLN A 84 13.42 -5.79 25.08
N MET A 85 14.56 -5.10 25.22
CA MET A 85 14.91 -3.93 24.42
C MET A 85 16.16 -4.21 23.57
N PHE A 86 16.07 -3.90 22.29
CA PHE A 86 17.10 -4.15 21.30
C PHE A 86 17.44 -2.87 20.56
N THR A 87 18.74 -2.56 20.47
CA THR A 87 19.23 -1.47 19.62
C THR A 87 19.54 -2.03 18.25
N VAL A 88 18.78 -1.61 17.23
CA VAL A 88 18.83 -2.19 15.88
C VAL A 88 18.96 -1.10 14.82
N PRO A 89 19.74 -1.32 13.75
CA PRO A 89 19.66 -0.49 12.55
C PRO A 89 18.25 -0.54 11.97
N THR A 90 17.69 0.61 11.60
CA THR A 90 16.35 0.74 11.05
C THR A 90 16.38 1.60 9.80
N LEU A 91 15.76 1.09 8.74
CA LEU A 91 15.56 1.81 7.49
C LEU A 91 14.16 2.44 7.49
N ILE A 92 14.09 3.76 7.39
CA ILE A 92 12.84 4.49 7.21
C ILE A 92 12.77 4.91 5.74
N ASN A 93 11.79 4.38 5.01
CA ASN A 93 11.59 4.71 3.60
C ASN A 93 10.34 5.57 3.43
N SER A 94 10.48 6.76 2.85
CA SER A 94 9.35 7.63 2.51
C SER A 94 8.53 6.99 1.38
N GLY A 95 7.38 6.40 1.71
CA GLY A 95 6.50 5.73 0.75
C GLY A 95 6.00 4.35 1.17
N CYS A 96 6.48 3.81 2.30
CA CYS A 96 5.95 2.58 2.87
C CYS A 96 4.74 2.87 3.78
N THR A 97 3.65 2.14 3.59
CA THR A 97 2.47 2.20 4.46
C THR A 97 2.61 1.31 5.70
N ASN A 98 3.60 0.41 5.70
CA ASN A 98 3.77 -0.63 6.72
C ASN A 98 5.24 -0.78 7.12
N SER A 99 5.46 -1.45 8.25
CA SER A 99 6.78 -1.80 8.77
C SER A 99 7.04 -3.30 8.65
N VAL A 100 8.28 -3.67 8.37
CA VAL A 100 8.74 -5.06 8.29
C VAL A 100 9.96 -5.25 9.18
N ILE A 101 10.13 -6.46 9.71
CA ILE A 101 11.30 -6.86 10.50
C ILE A 101 12.12 -7.88 9.70
N ASP A 102 13.44 -7.72 9.73
CA ASP A 102 14.36 -8.64 9.05
C ASP A 102 14.37 -10.00 9.76
N GLN A 103 14.26 -11.08 8.98
CA GLN A 103 14.27 -12.45 9.50
C GLN A 103 15.57 -12.78 10.25
N SER A 104 16.72 -12.28 9.79
CA SER A 104 18.00 -12.49 10.48
C SER A 104 18.01 -11.91 11.89
N LEU A 105 17.25 -10.84 12.13
CA LEU A 105 17.11 -10.22 13.45
C LEU A 105 16.23 -11.08 14.37
N ILE A 106 15.15 -11.64 13.82
CA ILE A 106 14.30 -12.61 14.52
C ILE A 106 15.14 -13.82 14.95
N ASP A 107 15.90 -14.38 14.02
CA ASP A 107 16.70 -15.59 14.27
C ASP A 107 17.82 -15.31 15.29
N LYS A 108 18.51 -14.17 15.17
CA LYS A 108 19.60 -13.77 16.06
C LYS A 108 19.16 -13.62 17.52
N TYR A 109 17.99 -13.02 17.76
CA TYR A 109 17.49 -12.77 19.11
C TYR A 109 16.42 -13.78 19.55
N THR A 110 16.11 -14.79 18.73
CA THR A 110 15.07 -15.79 18.98
C THR A 110 13.73 -15.14 19.35
N LEU A 111 13.31 -14.14 18.57
CA LEU A 111 12.12 -13.35 18.87
C LEU A 111 10.84 -14.13 18.58
N ASN A 112 9.88 -14.05 19.50
CA ASN A 112 8.52 -14.48 19.23
C ASN A 112 7.89 -13.53 18.22
N THR A 113 7.39 -14.07 17.10
CA THR A 113 6.73 -13.27 16.06
C THR A 113 5.34 -13.81 15.76
N THR A 114 4.41 -12.90 15.53
CA THR A 114 3.07 -13.24 15.00
C THR A 114 2.94 -12.52 13.66
N PRO A 115 2.75 -13.26 12.54
CA PRO A 115 2.62 -12.63 11.24
C PRO A 115 1.37 -11.75 11.23
N LEU A 116 1.48 -10.55 10.64
CA LEU A 116 0.33 -9.70 10.42
C LEU A 116 -0.61 -10.35 9.39
N PRO A 117 -1.94 -10.15 9.52
CA PRO A 117 -2.94 -10.78 8.64
C PRO A 117 -2.89 -10.29 7.17
N ILE A 118 -1.98 -9.38 6.83
CA ILE A 118 -1.84 -8.81 5.48
C ILE A 118 -0.40 -9.09 4.99
N PRO A 119 -0.22 -9.77 3.85
CA PRO A 119 1.09 -9.89 3.20
C PRO A 119 1.60 -8.50 2.81
N LEU A 120 2.79 -8.14 3.28
CA LEU A 120 3.40 -6.85 3.02
C LEU A 120 4.36 -6.96 1.84
N ASP A 121 4.22 -6.06 0.86
CA ASP A 121 5.20 -5.93 -0.22
C ASP A 121 6.43 -5.17 0.32
N ALA A 122 7.51 -5.90 0.56
CA ALA A 122 8.79 -5.36 1.01
C ALA A 122 9.69 -4.93 -0.17
N ALA A 123 9.20 -4.94 -1.42
CA ALA A 123 10.00 -4.56 -2.58
C ALA A 123 10.53 -3.12 -2.45
N GLY A 124 11.83 -2.97 -2.15
CA GLY A 124 12.48 -1.68 -1.87
C GLY A 124 12.84 -1.44 -0.40
N ALA A 125 12.72 -2.44 0.47
CA ALA A 125 13.30 -2.46 1.82
C ALA A 125 14.71 -3.08 1.86
N ASP A 126 15.23 -3.49 0.70
CA ASP A 126 16.59 -3.91 0.47
C ASP A 126 17.54 -2.73 0.75
N GLY A 127 18.10 -2.74 1.96
CA GLY A 127 19.19 -1.87 2.42
C GLY A 127 20.52 -2.63 2.47
#